data_AF-A0AAT9HI28-F1
#
_entry.id   AF-A0AAT9HI28-F1
#
_cell.length_a   1.000
_cell.length_b   1.000
_cell.length_c   1.000
_cell.angle_alpha   90.00
_cell.angle_beta   90.00
_cell.angle_gamma   90.00
#
_symmetry.space_group_name_H-M   'P 1'
#
loop_
_entity.id
_entity.type
_entity.pdbx_description
1 polymer ?
#
loop_
_entity_poly.entity_id
_entity_poly.type
_entity_poly.pdbx_seq_one_letter_code
_entity_poly.pdbx_strand_id
1 'polypeptide(L)'
;MMGLQAEVVRCAPRRKGVACAIREWFIHERQDVPVLTDEAWERIKPLMGGSRSVIDRRTVVQALLDKAVSGDRFKELAPEYGIDWKALQTQAHRWLKTGIWAEAMTLLKDMKAVPAWQPDPVEILVSLKPLAIESIVGDREPDGSTPARPRRTRSVHRSPGGPRPG
;
A
#
# COMPACT_ATOMS: atom_id res chain seq x y z
N MET A 1 -21.55 -19.41 -3.50
CA MET A 1 -20.96 -18.11 -3.89
C MET A 1 -20.80 -17.31 -2.60
N MET A 2 -19.59 -16.86 -2.26
CA MET A 2 -19.30 -16.23 -0.96
C MET A 2 -19.78 -14.77 -0.94
N GLY A 3 -20.47 -14.35 0.12
CA GLY A 3 -21.04 -13.01 0.22
C GLY A 3 -20.05 -12.00 0.83
N LEU A 4 -19.53 -11.09 0.01
CA LEU A 4 -18.67 -9.99 0.47
C LEU A 4 -19.42 -8.66 0.30
N GLN A 5 -19.59 -7.92 1.39
CA GLN A 5 -20.14 -6.56 1.38
C GLN A 5 -19.09 -5.60 1.93
N ALA A 6 -18.85 -4.48 1.24
CA ALA A 6 -17.90 -3.47 1.65
C ALA A 6 -18.57 -2.09 1.66
N GLU A 7 -18.34 -1.34 2.73
CA GLU A 7 -18.90 -0.01 2.97
C GLU A 7 -17.75 0.97 3.26
N VAL A 8 -17.79 2.16 2.66
CA VAL A 8 -16.78 3.21 2.90
C VAL A 8 -17.28 4.10 4.03
N VAL A 9 -16.72 3.93 5.22
CA VAL A 9 -17.14 4.62 6.46
C VAL A 9 -16.58 6.04 6.51
N ARG A 10 -15.33 6.25 6.06
CA ARG A 10 -14.72 7.58 5.90
C ARG A 10 -13.97 7.67 4.59
N CYS A 11 -14.30 8.69 3.80
CA CYS A 11 -13.57 9.05 2.59
C CYS A 11 -13.00 10.46 2.78
N ALA A 12 -11.74 10.53 3.21
CA ALA A 12 -11.00 11.78 3.26
C ALA A 12 -10.95 12.44 1.87
N PRO A 13 -10.98 13.78 1.75
CA PRO A 13 -10.98 14.46 0.47
C PRO A 13 -9.71 14.09 -0.33
N ARG A 14 -9.88 13.32 -1.41
CA ARG A 14 -8.77 12.92 -2.27
C ARG A 14 -8.04 14.15 -2.80
N ARG A 15 -6.72 14.19 -2.60
CA ARG A 15 -5.84 15.26 -3.06
C ARG A 15 -6.03 15.50 -4.56
N LYS A 16 -6.39 16.73 -4.95
CA LYS A 16 -6.51 17.12 -6.37
C LYS A 16 -5.14 17.37 -6.99
N GLY A 17 -4.47 16.30 -7.43
CA GLY A 17 -3.22 16.38 -8.19
C GLY A 17 -2.37 15.12 -8.11
N VAL A 18 -1.27 15.10 -8.88
CA VAL A 18 -0.25 14.04 -8.82
C VAL A 18 0.38 14.01 -7.43
N ALA A 19 0.78 12.82 -6.97
CA ALA A 19 1.52 12.66 -5.73
C ALA A 19 2.85 13.45 -5.77
N CYS A 20 3.34 13.83 -4.59
CA CYS A 20 4.50 14.71 -4.51
C CYS A 20 5.74 13.86 -4.30
N ALA A 21 6.58 13.74 -5.34
CA ALA A 21 7.77 12.89 -5.31
C ALA A 21 8.73 13.17 -4.12
N ILE A 22 8.85 14.42 -3.66
CA ILE A 22 9.65 14.76 -2.46
C ILE A 22 9.04 14.15 -1.19
N ARG A 23 7.72 14.28 -1.00
CA ARG A 23 6.99 13.69 0.13
C ARG A 23 6.99 12.16 0.06
N GLU A 24 6.78 11.60 -1.13
CA GLU A 24 6.81 10.16 -1.36
C GLU A 24 8.18 9.57 -1.05
N TRP A 25 9.27 10.29 -1.34
CA TRP A 25 10.62 9.91 -0.95
C TRP A 25 10.74 9.74 0.57
N PHE A 26 10.32 10.72 1.38
CA PHE A 26 10.37 10.61 2.86
C PHE A 26 9.58 9.42 3.38
N ILE A 27 8.40 9.15 2.81
CA ILE A 27 7.54 8.03 3.22
C ILE A 27 8.14 6.67 2.81
N HIS A 28 8.75 6.59 1.63
CA HIS A 28 9.42 5.39 1.15
C HIS A 28 10.65 5.05 2.00
N GLU A 29 11.50 6.04 2.26
CA GLU A 29 12.71 5.91 3.09
C GLU A 29 12.41 5.83 4.60
N ARG A 30 11.13 5.98 5.00
CA ARG A 30 10.66 6.03 6.40
C ARG A 30 11.44 7.04 7.25
N GLN A 31 11.72 8.20 6.67
CA GLN A 31 12.47 9.28 7.29
C GLN A 31 11.55 10.49 7.51
N ASP A 32 11.64 11.10 8.69
CA ASP A 32 10.97 12.38 8.98
C ASP A 32 11.65 13.54 8.26
N VAL A 33 10.91 14.65 8.06
CA VAL A 33 11.41 15.83 7.35
C VAL A 33 12.30 16.66 8.28
N PRO A 34 13.60 16.86 7.97
CA PRO A 34 14.49 17.64 8.82
C PRO A 34 14.13 19.12 8.81
N VAL A 35 14.29 19.79 9.95
CA VAL A 35 14.13 21.24 10.09
C VAL A 35 15.43 21.91 9.63
N LEU A 36 15.35 22.78 8.61
CA LEU A 36 16.52 23.43 8.01
C LEU A 36 17.03 24.62 8.82
N THR A 37 17.77 24.34 9.88
CA THR A 37 18.59 25.33 10.60
C THR A 37 19.77 25.82 9.75
N ASP A 38 20.46 26.88 10.18
CA ASP A 38 21.72 27.31 9.55
C ASP A 38 22.77 26.19 9.53
N GLU A 39 22.89 25.44 10.64
CA GLU A 39 23.79 24.29 10.74
C GLU A 39 23.42 23.18 9.75
N ALA A 40 22.13 22.82 9.69
CA ALA A 40 21.63 21.83 8.73
C ALA A 40 21.92 22.27 7.28
N TRP A 41 21.74 23.56 6.99
CA TRP A 41 22.05 24.11 5.66
C TRP A 41 23.54 23.98 5.32
N GLU A 42 24.46 24.41 6.19
CA GLU A 42 25.90 24.35 5.91
C GLU A 42 26.41 22.91 5.71
N ARG A 43 25.79 21.90 6.36
CA ARG A 43 26.09 20.46 6.10
C ARG A 43 25.75 20.03 4.67
N ILE A 44 24.61 20.45 4.11
CA ILE A 44 24.13 19.98 2.78
C ILE A 44 24.48 20.93 1.62
N LYS A 45 24.84 22.18 1.93
CA LYS A 45 25.22 23.24 0.98
C LYS A 45 26.26 22.80 -0.05
N PRO A 46 27.30 21.99 0.25
CA PRO A 46 28.25 21.50 -0.76
C PRO A 46 27.62 20.61 -1.83
N LEU A 47 26.55 19.87 -1.51
CA LEU A 47 25.83 19.00 -2.46
C LEU A 47 24.75 19.76 -3.24
N MET A 48 24.07 20.69 -2.56
CA MET A 48 22.96 21.47 -3.12
C MET A 48 23.42 22.69 -3.93
N GLY A 49 24.58 23.24 -3.58
CA GLY A 49 25.09 24.53 -4.07
C GLY A 49 26.02 24.42 -5.28
N GLY A 50 25.50 24.74 -6.47
CA GLY A 50 26.33 25.17 -7.60
C GLY A 50 26.32 26.69 -7.72
N SER A 51 27.49 27.33 -7.80
CA SER A 51 27.69 28.81 -7.74
C SER A 51 27.07 29.63 -8.88
N ARG A 52 26.31 29.02 -9.80
CA ARG A 52 25.74 29.64 -11.00
C ARG A 52 24.21 29.62 -11.05
N SER A 53 23.53 29.51 -9.90
CA SER A 53 22.06 29.58 -9.85
C SER A 53 21.59 31.01 -9.58
N VAL A 54 20.60 31.48 -10.34
CA VAL A 54 19.90 32.75 -10.10
C VAL A 54 18.97 32.65 -8.88
N ILE A 55 18.50 31.45 -8.55
CA ILE A 55 17.63 31.18 -7.41
C ILE A 55 18.49 30.68 -6.25
N ASP A 56 18.32 31.27 -5.07
CA ASP A 56 19.01 30.79 -3.88
C ASP A 56 18.64 29.33 -3.57
N ARG A 57 19.67 28.49 -3.42
CA ARG A 57 19.52 27.07 -3.16
C ARG A 57 19.00 26.76 -1.76
N ARG A 58 19.28 27.62 -0.77
CA ARG A 58 18.71 27.44 0.58
C ARG A 58 17.21 27.61 0.55
N THR A 59 16.73 28.69 -0.06
CA THR A 59 15.30 28.97 -0.26
C THR A 59 14.61 27.83 -1.02
N VAL A 60 15.24 27.28 -2.06
CA VAL A 60 14.70 26.09 -2.78
C VAL A 60 14.58 24.89 -1.83
N VAL A 61 15.62 24.54 -1.06
CA VAL A 61 15.54 23.38 -0.15
C VAL A 61 14.49 23.59 0.95
N GLN A 62 14.42 24.78 1.54
CA GLN A 62 13.39 25.15 2.53
C GLN A 62 11.99 24.89 1.96
N ALA A 63 11.67 25.45 0.79
CA ALA A 63 10.39 25.25 0.12
C ALA A 63 10.09 23.78 -0.22
N LEU A 64 11.11 22.92 -0.44
CA LEU A 64 10.89 21.48 -0.66
C LEU A 64 10.63 20.71 0.64
N LEU A 65 11.21 21.13 1.76
CA LEU A 65 10.98 20.56 3.09
C LEU A 65 9.59 20.96 3.59
N ASP A 66 9.23 22.24 3.56
CA ASP A 66 7.91 22.70 4.00
C ASP A 66 6.79 22.08 3.16
N LYS A 67 7.02 21.88 1.86
CA LYS A 67 6.13 21.11 0.97
C LYS A 67 5.91 19.65 1.40
N ALA A 68 6.91 19.03 2.02
CA ALA A 68 6.80 17.66 2.54
C ALA A 68 6.02 17.62 3.85
N VAL A 69 6.07 18.70 4.66
CA VAL A 69 5.37 18.84 5.95
C VAL A 69 3.92 19.30 5.79
N SER A 70 3.63 20.24 4.90
CA SER A 70 2.28 20.79 4.69
C SER A 70 1.46 19.98 3.70
N GLY A 71 2.10 19.45 2.66
CA GLY A 71 1.42 18.77 1.56
C GLY A 71 0.81 19.71 0.50
N ASP A 72 1.13 21.01 0.49
CA ASP A 72 0.59 21.98 -0.48
C ASP A 72 1.06 21.74 -1.92
N ARG A 73 0.41 22.35 -2.92
CA ARG A 73 0.86 22.27 -4.32
C ARG A 73 1.99 23.26 -4.56
N PHE A 74 2.91 22.93 -5.48
CA PHE A 74 4.01 23.85 -5.88
C PHE A 74 3.50 25.24 -6.29
N LYS A 75 2.31 25.32 -6.90
CA LYS A 75 1.68 26.58 -7.31
C LYS A 75 1.19 27.46 -6.17
N GLU A 76 0.89 26.87 -5.01
CA GLU A 76 0.42 27.58 -3.81
C GLU A 76 1.62 28.01 -2.98
N LEU A 77 2.59 27.09 -2.79
CA LEU A 77 3.75 27.30 -1.94
C LEU A 77 4.82 28.21 -2.56
N ALA A 78 5.17 28.04 -3.84
CA ALA A 78 6.31 28.75 -4.43
C ALA A 78 6.23 30.30 -4.38
N PRO A 79 5.03 30.94 -4.51
CA PRO A 79 4.86 32.37 -4.26
C PRO A 79 5.33 32.86 -2.88
N GLU A 80 5.18 32.06 -1.81
CA GLU A 80 5.61 32.43 -0.45
C GLU A 80 7.14 32.62 -0.35
N TYR A 81 7.88 31.94 -1.22
CA TYR A 81 9.34 31.99 -1.32
C TYR A 81 9.82 32.88 -2.47
N GLY A 82 8.91 33.51 -3.22
CA GLY A 82 9.24 34.30 -4.41
C GLY A 82 9.82 33.49 -5.58
N ILE A 83 9.56 32.18 -5.65
CA ILE A 83 10.12 31.27 -6.67
C ILE A 83 9.06 30.92 -7.73
N ASP A 84 9.45 30.78 -9.00
CA ASP A 84 8.58 30.17 -10.00
C ASP A 84 8.33 28.67 -9.69
N TRP A 85 7.07 28.27 -9.67
CA TRP A 85 6.67 26.92 -9.29
C TRP A 85 7.18 25.84 -10.24
N LYS A 86 7.43 26.14 -11.52
CA LYS A 86 8.02 25.18 -12.47
C LYS A 86 9.51 25.03 -12.21
N ALA A 87 10.23 26.13 -11.96
CA ALA A 87 11.65 26.10 -11.61
C ALA A 87 11.88 25.28 -10.32
N LEU A 88 11.04 25.48 -9.30
CA LEU A 88 11.06 24.70 -8.07
C LEU A 88 10.79 23.20 -8.33
N GLN A 89 9.75 22.87 -9.10
CA GLN A 89 9.43 21.49 -9.46
C GLN A 89 10.54 20.81 -10.28
N THR A 90 11.09 21.48 -11.29
CA THR A 90 12.17 20.95 -12.13
C THR A 90 13.45 20.73 -11.33
N GLN A 91 13.79 21.63 -10.39
CA GLN A 91 14.95 21.42 -9.53
C GLN A 91 14.74 20.24 -8.57
N ALA A 92 13.55 20.10 -7.98
CA ALA A 92 13.19 18.94 -7.15
C ALA A 92 13.32 17.62 -7.91
N HIS A 93 12.72 17.53 -9.11
CA HIS A 93 12.84 16.35 -9.97
C HIS A 93 14.29 16.05 -10.36
N ARG A 94 15.11 17.09 -10.60
CA ARG A 94 16.54 16.92 -10.89
C ARG A 94 17.30 16.33 -9.70
N TRP A 95 17.16 16.88 -8.49
CA TRP A 95 17.86 16.38 -7.30
C TRP A 95 17.40 14.97 -6.91
N LEU A 96 16.11 14.65 -7.04
CA LEU A 96 15.61 13.28 -6.85
C LEU A 96 16.21 12.31 -7.88
N LYS A 97 16.19 12.65 -9.18
CA LYS A 97 16.75 11.82 -10.25
C LYS A 97 18.26 11.60 -10.13
N THR A 98 18.98 12.56 -9.57
CA THR A 98 20.46 12.51 -9.42
C THR A 98 20.94 11.93 -8.10
N GLY A 99 20.05 11.54 -7.18
CA GLY A 99 20.43 11.04 -5.85
C GLY A 99 20.84 12.11 -4.84
N ILE A 100 21.25 13.30 -5.30
CA ILE A 100 21.65 14.46 -4.48
C ILE A 100 20.67 14.77 -3.34
N TRP A 101 19.35 14.62 -3.58
CA TRP A 101 18.35 14.78 -2.52
C TRP A 101 18.54 13.75 -1.39
N ALA A 102 18.69 12.48 -1.72
CA ALA A 102 18.85 11.39 -0.76
C ALA A 102 20.18 11.44 0.00
N GLU A 103 21.26 11.83 -0.68
CA GLU A 103 22.56 12.08 -0.05
C GLU A 103 22.47 13.19 0.99
N ALA A 104 21.90 14.35 0.61
CA ALA A 104 21.72 15.48 1.53
C ALA A 104 20.79 15.15 2.71
N MET A 105 19.65 14.49 2.47
CA MET A 105 18.75 14.09 3.55
C MET A 105 19.39 13.04 4.48
N THR A 106 20.35 12.25 4.00
CA THR A 106 21.13 11.33 4.84
C THR A 106 22.07 12.06 5.80
N LEU A 107 22.65 13.20 5.38
CA LEU A 107 23.48 14.07 6.24
C LEU A 107 22.70 14.84 7.32
N LEU A 108 21.36 14.75 7.31
CA LEU A 108 20.45 15.43 8.24
C LEU A 108 19.65 14.46 9.12
N LYS A 109 19.96 13.16 9.11
CA LYS A 109 19.22 12.12 9.87
C LYS A 109 19.32 12.27 11.40
N ASP A 110 20.37 12.94 11.88
CA ASP A 110 20.62 13.24 13.30
C ASP A 110 20.01 14.58 13.76
N MET A 111 19.52 15.39 12.82
CA MET A 111 18.95 16.71 13.11
C MET A 111 17.49 16.62 13.56
N LYS A 112 17.00 17.68 14.22
CA LYS A 112 15.58 17.80 14.58
C LYS A 112 14.70 17.66 13.33
N ALA A 113 13.75 16.73 13.37
CA ALA A 113 12.81 16.47 12.29
C ALA A 113 11.35 16.60 12.74
N VAL A 114 10.45 16.63 11.76
CA VAL A 114 8.99 16.64 11.92
C VAL A 114 8.36 15.62 10.96
N PRO A 115 7.24 14.98 11.32
CA PRO A 115 6.63 13.98 10.45
C PRO A 115 6.21 14.57 9.10
N ALA A 116 6.47 13.84 8.02
CA ALA A 116 5.97 14.19 6.70
C ALA A 116 4.43 14.17 6.68
N TRP A 117 3.81 15.07 5.91
CA TRP A 117 2.36 15.14 5.76
C TRP A 117 1.77 13.77 5.39
N GLN A 118 0.65 13.38 6.00
CA GLN A 118 -0.11 12.20 5.59
C GLN A 118 -1.57 12.58 5.31
N PRO A 119 -2.17 12.10 4.21
CA PRO A 119 -3.62 12.22 4.02
C PRO A 119 -4.32 11.40 5.10
N ASP A 120 -5.47 11.88 5.56
CA ASP A 120 -6.29 11.10 6.50
C ASP A 120 -6.65 9.73 5.89
N PRO A 121 -6.65 8.66 6.71
CA PRO A 121 -6.92 7.32 6.21
C PRO A 121 -8.35 7.19 5.67
N VAL A 122 -8.50 6.37 4.62
CA VAL A 122 -9.82 5.95 4.13
C VAL A 122 -10.24 4.72 4.94
N GLU A 123 -11.29 4.86 5.74
CA GLU A 123 -11.84 3.76 6.53
C GLU A 123 -12.88 3.00 5.69
N ILE A 124 -12.61 1.71 5.45
CA ILE A 124 -13.50 0.79 4.73
C ILE A 124 -13.86 -0.35 5.67
N LEU A 125 -15.15 -0.53 5.93
CA LEU A 125 -15.67 -1.65 6.71
C LEU A 125 -16.07 -2.77 5.75
N VAL A 126 -15.47 -3.95 5.92
CA VAL A 126 -15.74 -5.13 5.08
C VAL A 126 -16.45 -6.19 5.92
N SER A 127 -17.71 -6.45 5.56
CA SER A 127 -18.51 -7.53 6.13
C SER A 127 -18.38 -8.79 5.27
N LEU A 128 -17.70 -9.79 5.83
CA LEU A 128 -17.63 -11.13 5.26
C LEU A 128 -18.78 -11.98 5.82
N LYS A 129 -19.64 -12.50 4.94
CA LYS A 129 -20.68 -13.48 5.29
C LYS A 129 -20.20 -14.85 4.81
N PRO A 130 -19.51 -15.64 5.66
CA PRO A 130 -19.22 -17.03 5.33
C PRO A 130 -20.54 -17.77 5.14
N LEU A 131 -20.63 -18.58 4.08
CA LEU A 131 -21.68 -19.61 4.02
C LEU A 131 -21.41 -20.61 5.14
N ALA A 132 -22.48 -21.15 5.72
CA ALA A 132 -22.38 -22.11 6.81
C ALA A 132 -21.39 -23.23 6.44
N ILE A 133 -20.35 -23.38 7.26
CA ILE A 133 -19.55 -24.60 7.23
C ILE A 133 -20.43 -25.66 7.89
N GLU A 134 -21.19 -26.38 7.06
CA GLU A 134 -21.78 -27.65 7.48
C GLU A 134 -20.61 -28.60 7.74
N SER A 135 -20.15 -28.62 9.00
CA SER A 135 -19.25 -29.66 9.46
C SER A 135 -20.02 -30.97 9.37
N ILE A 136 -19.70 -31.77 8.35
CA ILE A 136 -20.05 -33.19 8.35
C ILE A 136 -19.24 -33.80 9.49
N VAL A 137 -19.82 -33.76 10.69
CA VAL A 137 -19.39 -34.58 11.82
C VAL A 137 -19.69 -36.00 11.41
N GLY A 138 -18.67 -36.66 10.86
CA GLY A 138 -18.73 -38.05 10.48
C GLY A 138 -18.76 -38.94 11.71
N ASP A 139 -19.90 -38.97 12.41
CA ASP A 139 -20.20 -40.00 13.39
C ASP A 139 -20.33 -41.32 12.63
N ARG A 140 -19.19 -42.00 12.52
CA ARG A 140 -19.11 -43.38 12.08
C ARG A 140 -18.14 -44.13 12.98
N GLU A 141 -18.58 -44.35 14.21
CA GLU A 141 -18.09 -45.47 15.00
C GLU A 141 -18.24 -46.75 14.16
N PRO A 142 -17.16 -47.52 13.94
CA PRO A 142 -17.27 -48.86 13.39
C PRO A 142 -17.61 -49.81 14.55
N ASP A 143 -18.88 -49.85 14.95
CA ASP A 143 -19.36 -50.87 15.90
C ASP A 143 -19.21 -52.26 15.27
N GLY A 144 -18.20 -52.99 15.74
CA GLY A 144 -17.81 -54.28 15.22
C GLY A 144 -18.32 -55.39 16.12
N SER A 145 -19.48 -55.98 15.81
CA SER A 145 -19.79 -57.38 16.13
C SER A 145 -21.12 -57.89 15.53
N THR A 146 -21.03 -58.70 14.46
CA THR A 146 -22.07 -59.72 14.17
C THR A 146 -21.39 -61.02 13.72
N PRO A 147 -21.62 -62.17 14.38
CA PRO A 147 -20.87 -63.40 14.13
C PRO A 147 -21.37 -64.19 12.91
N ALA A 148 -20.46 -64.95 12.29
CA ALA A 148 -20.71 -65.73 11.08
C ALA A 148 -21.31 -67.12 11.34
N ARG A 149 -22.27 -67.56 10.49
CA ARG A 149 -22.58 -68.98 10.15
C ARG A 149 -23.69 -69.07 9.07
N PRO A 150 -23.88 -70.20 8.36
CA PRO A 150 -22.93 -70.74 7.37
C PRO A 150 -23.57 -71.04 6.00
N ARG A 151 -22.73 -71.49 5.04
CA ARG A 151 -23.08 -71.95 3.67
C ARG A 151 -24.38 -72.78 3.54
N ARG A 152 -25.13 -72.53 2.46
CA ARG A 152 -25.81 -73.58 1.68
C ARG A 152 -25.55 -73.42 0.16
N THR A 153 -25.55 -74.54 -0.54
CA THR A 153 -25.03 -74.71 -1.90
C THR A 153 -26.11 -74.74 -3.00
N ARG A 154 -25.64 -74.46 -4.22
CA ARG A 154 -26.26 -74.45 -5.56
C ARG A 154 -27.21 -75.62 -5.91
N SER A 155 -28.28 -75.31 -6.65
CA SER A 155 -28.98 -76.14 -7.68
C SER A 155 -30.06 -75.25 -8.34
N VAL A 156 -29.96 -74.80 -9.60
CA VAL A 156 -30.30 -75.47 -10.88
C VAL A 156 -31.76 -75.95 -10.99
N HIS A 157 -32.60 -75.23 -11.76
CA HIS A 157 -33.67 -75.85 -12.55
C HIS A 157 -33.98 -75.08 -13.86
N ARG A 158 -34.70 -75.74 -14.80
CA ARG A 158 -34.79 -75.43 -16.24
C ARG A 158 -35.95 -74.50 -16.67
N SER A 159 -35.82 -73.91 -17.87
CA SER A 159 -36.89 -73.34 -18.72
C SER A 159 -37.90 -74.40 -19.22
N PRO A 160 -39.13 -74.02 -19.65
CA PRO A 160 -39.41 -73.47 -21.01
C PRO A 160 -40.43 -72.29 -21.03
N GLY A 161 -40.85 -71.68 -22.15
CA GLY A 161 -40.33 -71.72 -23.53
C GLY A 161 -41.38 -71.52 -24.66
N GLY A 162 -41.49 -70.31 -25.22
CA GLY A 162 -42.34 -69.95 -26.40
C GLY A 162 -43.70 -69.30 -26.07
N PRO A 163 -44.47 -68.77 -27.05
CA PRO A 163 -44.19 -68.68 -28.51
C PRO A 163 -44.37 -67.26 -29.15
N ARG A 164 -43.97 -67.14 -30.43
CA ARG A 164 -44.45 -66.15 -31.45
C ARG A 164 -45.78 -66.68 -32.05
N PRO A 165 -46.70 -65.91 -32.70
CA PRO A 165 -46.39 -64.92 -33.75
C PRO A 165 -47.32 -63.68 -33.84
N GLY A 166 -47.09 -62.87 -34.88
CA GLY A 166 -47.81 -61.65 -35.26
C GLY A 166 -47.01 -60.91 -36.31
#